data_AF-A0A8H5CC31-F1
#
_entry.id   AF-A0A8H5CC31-F1
#
_cell.length_a   1.000
_cell.length_b   1.000
_cell.length_c   1.000
_cell.angle_alpha   90.00
_cell.angle_beta   90.00
_cell.angle_gamma   90.00
#
_symmetry.space_group_name_H-M   'P 1'
#
loop_
_entity.id
_entity.type
_entity.pdbx_description
1 polymer ?
#
loop_
_entity_poly.entity_id
_entity_poly.type
_entity_poly.pdbx_seq_one_letter_code
_entity_poly.pdbx_strand_id
1 'polypeptide(L)'
;MSSRWVGYSKVCSLVRYGLNIAMTLRPASKKLTKFGWRIATDCHRTLLPLQYPPHTIALGSIYVAALLSSFEQPPEQSTDGFRTALELSKTLSTHGPWEEQFQSQAEDLDDIAHNVIDLFIQSSQNPSANTSPSTPSSPHPHSSHNRQPQVIQSPWKSEQLIRLKIAMRETELPPRKRQPLGTSDPSALYKAEDASLVGKNEGTVRFLFAPPGV
;
A
#
# COMPACT_ATOMS: atom_id res chain seq x y z
N MET A 1 -10.41 -8.86 33.68
CA MET A 1 -10.86 -9.09 32.29
C MET A 1 -10.33 -7.96 31.41
N SER A 2 -9.17 -8.13 30.78
CA SER A 2 -8.69 -7.18 29.76
C SER A 2 -7.73 -7.92 28.83
N SER A 3 -8.30 -8.48 27.77
CA SER A 3 -7.56 -9.20 26.73
C SER A 3 -8.15 -8.81 25.39
N ARG A 4 -7.64 -7.74 24.75
CA ARG A 4 -7.82 -7.56 23.29
C ARG A 4 -6.94 -6.50 22.63
N TRP A 5 -5.61 -6.55 22.76
CA TRP A 5 -4.72 -5.75 21.90
C TRP A 5 -3.41 -6.49 21.58
N VAL A 6 -3.49 -7.52 20.73
CA VAL A 6 -2.28 -8.19 20.18
C VAL A 6 -2.15 -7.98 18.66
N GLY A 7 -3.13 -7.33 18.01
CA GLY A 7 -3.12 -7.13 16.54
C GLY A 7 -2.55 -5.79 16.02
N TYR A 8 -2.32 -4.79 16.87
CA TYR A 8 -2.07 -3.40 16.43
C TYR A 8 -0.59 -3.01 16.28
N SER A 9 0.35 -3.91 16.57
CA SER A 9 1.77 -3.56 16.64
C SER A 9 2.40 -3.29 15.26
N LYS A 10 1.99 -4.01 14.20
CA LYS A 10 2.54 -3.80 12.84
C LYS A 10 1.98 -2.55 12.15
N VAL A 11 0.70 -2.24 12.37
CA VAL A 11 0.06 -1.03 11.82
C VAL A 11 0.70 0.23 12.44
N CYS A 12 1.00 0.20 13.74
CA CYS A 12 1.71 1.32 14.40
C CYS A 12 3.11 1.59 13.85
N SER A 13 3.84 0.57 13.37
CA SER A 13 5.15 0.78 12.76
C SER A 13 5.03 1.52 11.41
N LEU A 14 4.14 1.08 10.51
CA LEU A 14 3.85 1.77 9.25
C LEU A 14 3.41 3.23 9.47
N VAL A 15 2.54 3.45 10.47
CA VAL A 15 2.00 4.76 10.83
C VAL A 15 3.08 5.72 11.33
N ARG A 16 4.07 5.24 12.11
CA ARG A 16 5.15 6.09 12.63
C ARG A 16 6.19 6.41 11.55
N TYR A 17 6.50 5.46 10.67
CA TYR A 17 7.46 5.64 9.58
C TYR A 17 6.93 6.54 8.46
N GLY A 18 5.66 6.39 8.04
CA GLY A 18 5.09 7.24 6.98
C GLY A 18 5.00 8.72 7.37
N LEU A 19 4.78 9.01 8.65
CA LEU A 19 4.80 10.38 9.17
C LEU A 19 6.22 10.97 9.12
N ASN A 20 7.25 10.18 9.47
CA ASN A 20 8.65 10.62 9.44
C ASN A 20 9.20 10.80 8.01
N ILE A 21 8.80 9.95 7.06
CA ILE A 21 9.18 10.07 5.64
C ILE A 21 8.55 11.32 5.01
N ALA A 22 7.26 11.54 5.24
CA ALA A 22 6.57 12.73 4.75
C ALA A 22 7.07 14.05 5.39
N MET A 23 7.70 13.97 6.57
CA MET A 23 8.33 15.11 7.24
C MET A 23 9.80 15.33 6.84
N THR A 24 10.48 14.31 6.29
CA THR A 24 11.89 14.40 5.81
C THR A 24 11.98 14.77 4.34
N LEU A 25 10.99 14.39 3.53
CA LEU A 25 10.68 15.11 2.29
C LEU A 25 10.23 16.53 2.71
N ARG A 26 10.96 17.58 2.28
CA ARG A 26 10.60 19.01 2.51
C ARG A 26 9.09 19.19 2.51
N PRO A 27 8.55 19.99 3.45
CA PRO A 27 7.28 19.69 4.08
C PRO A 27 6.23 19.47 3.00
N ALA A 28 5.76 18.23 2.88
CA ALA A 28 4.56 17.94 2.14
C ALA A 28 3.40 18.64 2.85
N SER A 29 2.41 19.15 2.10
CA SER A 29 1.22 19.74 2.71
C SER A 29 0.58 18.74 3.69
N LYS A 30 0.15 19.20 4.87
CA LYS A 30 -0.52 18.35 5.89
C LYS A 30 -1.69 17.57 5.31
N LYS A 31 -2.38 18.15 4.31
CA LYS A 31 -3.48 17.51 3.57
C LYS A 31 -2.99 16.28 2.80
N LEU A 32 -1.85 16.41 2.11
CA LEU A 32 -1.24 15.34 1.32
C LEU A 32 -0.77 14.20 2.23
N THR A 33 -0.11 14.51 3.35
CA THR A 33 0.32 13.49 4.32
C THR A 33 -0.87 12.73 4.90
N LYS A 34 -1.94 13.45 5.27
CA LYS A 34 -3.18 12.81 5.75
C LYS A 34 -3.82 11.93 4.68
N PHE A 35 -3.76 12.33 3.42
CA PHE A 35 -4.27 11.55 2.31
C PHE A 35 -3.42 10.29 2.06
N GLY A 36 -2.10 10.43 1.98
CA GLY A 36 -1.19 9.28 1.87
C GLY A 36 -1.34 8.29 3.01
N TRP A 37 -1.59 8.75 4.24
CA TRP A 37 -1.89 7.85 5.36
C TRP A 37 -3.15 7.01 5.15
N ARG A 38 -4.21 7.58 4.56
CA ARG A 38 -5.43 6.82 4.21
C ARG A 38 -5.11 5.75 3.17
N ILE A 39 -4.36 6.12 2.13
CA ILE A 39 -3.91 5.17 1.10
C ILE A 39 -3.05 4.04 1.69
N ALA A 40 -2.15 4.35 2.61
CA ALA A 40 -1.33 3.34 3.29
C ALA A 40 -2.19 2.32 4.05
N THR A 41 -3.32 2.75 4.59
CA THR A 41 -4.30 1.85 5.22
C THR A 41 -4.95 0.95 4.19
N ASP A 42 -5.32 1.48 3.02
CA ASP A 42 -5.90 0.70 1.92
C ASP A 42 -4.92 -0.31 1.33
N CYS A 43 -3.60 -0.08 1.42
CA CYS A 43 -2.58 -1.05 1.00
C CYS A 43 -2.71 -2.40 1.72
N HIS A 44 -3.25 -2.44 2.94
CA HIS A 44 -3.50 -3.70 3.67
C HIS A 44 -4.58 -4.58 3.04
N ARG A 45 -5.36 -4.05 2.09
CA ARG A 45 -6.35 -4.81 1.31
C ARG A 45 -5.73 -5.52 0.10
N THR A 46 -4.42 -5.39 -0.06
CA THR A 46 -3.63 -5.97 -1.17
C THR A 46 -2.51 -6.87 -0.62
N LEU A 47 -1.71 -7.45 -1.51
CA LEU A 47 -0.52 -8.23 -1.15
C LEU A 47 0.73 -7.36 -0.90
N LEU A 48 0.63 -6.02 -0.99
CA LEU A 48 1.77 -5.12 -0.83
C LEU A 48 2.51 -5.29 0.52
N PRO A 49 1.85 -5.49 1.68
CA PRO A 49 2.54 -5.69 2.96
C PRO A 49 3.39 -6.96 3.05
N LEU A 50 3.21 -7.91 2.12
CA LEU A 50 4.02 -9.12 2.02
C LEU A 50 5.20 -8.95 1.04
N GLN A 51 5.08 -8.03 0.10
CA GLN A 51 6.06 -7.82 -0.98
C GLN A 51 7.06 -6.71 -0.64
N TYR A 52 6.61 -5.67 0.05
CA TYR A 52 7.38 -4.46 0.30
C TYR A 52 7.55 -4.19 1.78
N PRO A 53 8.69 -3.60 2.19
CA PRO A 53 8.87 -3.20 3.57
C PRO A 53 7.98 -2.00 3.92
N PRO A 54 7.68 -1.80 5.22
CA PRO A 54 6.76 -0.75 5.70
C PRO A 54 7.09 0.67 5.21
N HIS A 55 8.38 1.02 5.12
CA HIS A 55 8.81 2.36 4.72
C HIS A 55 8.57 2.62 3.22
N THR A 56 8.80 1.63 2.35
CA THR A 56 8.52 1.72 0.91
C THR A 56 7.02 1.84 0.65
N ILE A 57 6.18 1.10 1.36
CA ILE A 57 4.72 1.23 1.26
C ILE A 57 4.27 2.64 1.66
N ALA A 58 4.86 3.19 2.73
CA ALA A 58 4.52 4.53 3.17
C ALA A 58 4.93 5.61 2.14
N LEU A 59 6.13 5.47 1.55
CA LEU A 59 6.58 6.37 0.48
C LEU A 59 5.71 6.24 -0.78
N GLY A 60 5.38 5.01 -1.19
CA GLY A 60 4.48 4.74 -2.31
C GLY A 60 3.08 5.30 -2.08
N SER A 61 2.59 5.27 -0.84
CA SER A 61 1.28 5.85 -0.50
C SER A 61 1.26 7.38 -0.62
N ILE A 62 2.37 8.05 -0.29
CA ILE A 62 2.54 9.49 -0.52
C ILE A 62 2.64 9.80 -2.01
N TYR A 63 3.34 8.96 -2.77
CA TYR A 63 3.42 9.07 -4.23
C TYR A 63 2.03 8.94 -4.89
N VAL A 64 1.23 7.95 -4.52
CA VAL A 64 -0.15 7.80 -5.02
C VAL A 64 -1.03 8.99 -4.63
N ALA A 65 -0.91 9.48 -3.39
CA ALA A 65 -1.61 10.69 -2.98
C ALA A 65 -1.23 11.88 -3.88
N ALA A 66 0.06 12.03 -4.19
CA ALA A 66 0.57 13.10 -5.05
C ALA A 66 0.05 12.97 -6.49
N LEU A 67 0.01 11.75 -7.05
CA LEU A 67 -0.57 11.48 -8.37
C LEU A 67 -2.07 11.84 -8.41
N LEU A 68 -2.85 11.32 -7.46
CA LEU A 68 -4.30 11.56 -7.41
C LEU A 68 -4.67 13.02 -7.11
N SER A 69 -3.81 13.76 -6.40
CA SER A 69 -3.99 15.20 -6.15
C SER A 69 -3.49 16.09 -7.29
N SER A 70 -2.63 15.60 -8.19
CA SER A 70 -2.12 16.38 -9.32
C SER A 70 -2.82 16.07 -10.65
N PHE A 71 -3.44 14.89 -10.78
CA PHE A 71 -4.08 14.46 -12.01
C PHE A 71 -5.41 15.17 -12.27
N GLU A 72 -5.50 15.87 -13.41
CA GLU A 72 -6.68 16.65 -13.85
C GLU A 72 -7.15 17.74 -12.89
N GLN A 73 -6.34 18.12 -11.89
CA GLN A 73 -6.62 19.24 -11.00
C GLN A 73 -5.82 20.49 -11.40
N PRO A 74 -6.38 21.71 -11.25
CA PRO A 74 -5.62 22.93 -11.44
C PRO A 74 -4.38 22.90 -10.52
N PRO A 75 -3.22 23.40 -10.97
CA PRO A 75 -2.04 23.46 -10.13
C PRO A 75 -2.36 24.27 -8.86
N GLU A 76 -2.35 23.62 -7.69
CA GLU A 76 -2.44 24.33 -6.41
C GLU A 76 -1.29 25.34 -6.36
N GLN A 77 -1.62 26.60 -6.05
CA GLN A 77 -0.63 27.65 -5.87
C GLN A 77 0.31 27.23 -4.75
N SER A 78 1.61 27.24 -5.03
CA SER A 78 2.66 26.94 -4.06
C SER A 78 2.52 27.90 -2.88
N THR A 79 2.12 27.37 -1.73
CA THR A 79 2.16 28.11 -0.47
C THR A 79 3.57 27.98 0.09
N ASP A 80 4.15 29.10 0.52
CA ASP A 80 5.55 29.31 0.91
C ASP A 80 6.26 28.06 1.47
N GLY A 81 7.19 27.49 0.68
CA GLY A 81 8.16 26.49 1.14
C GLY A 81 7.74 25.02 1.07
N PHE A 82 6.51 24.71 0.67
CA PHE A 82 6.02 23.34 0.51
C PHE A 82 6.14 22.89 -0.95
N ARG A 83 6.56 21.63 -1.18
CA ARG A 83 6.52 21.04 -2.54
C ARG A 83 5.08 20.76 -2.94
N THR A 84 4.71 21.15 -4.16
CA THR A 84 3.39 20.85 -4.73
C THR A 84 3.28 19.35 -5.00
N ALA A 85 2.06 18.80 -4.94
CA ALA A 85 1.79 17.39 -5.27
C ALA A 85 2.39 16.98 -6.63
N LEU A 86 2.31 17.86 -7.64
CA LEU A 86 2.91 17.64 -8.96
C LEU A 86 4.44 17.54 -8.93
N GLU A 87 5.11 18.33 -8.10
CA GLU A 87 6.57 18.27 -7.96
C GLU A 87 7.00 16.97 -7.27
N LEU A 88 6.24 16.56 -6.26
CA LEU A 88 6.47 15.29 -5.55
C LEU A 88 6.27 14.09 -6.45
N SER A 89 5.18 14.05 -7.23
CA SER A 89 4.94 12.93 -8.15
C SER A 89 6.05 12.85 -9.19
N LYS A 90 6.45 13.97 -9.80
CA LYS A 90 7.58 14.00 -10.75
C LYS A 90 8.91 13.59 -10.13
N THR A 91 9.16 13.98 -8.89
CA THR A 91 10.42 13.63 -8.20
C THR A 91 10.48 12.13 -7.91
N LEU A 92 9.37 11.56 -7.44
CA LEU A 92 9.28 10.15 -7.02
C LEU A 92 9.11 9.19 -8.21
N SER A 93 8.64 9.67 -9.37
CA SER A 93 8.55 8.88 -10.60
C SER A 93 9.88 8.75 -11.34
N THR A 94 10.94 9.41 -10.87
CA THR A 94 12.27 9.37 -11.48
C THR A 94 13.32 8.93 -10.48
N HIS A 95 14.28 8.14 -10.94
CA HIS A 95 15.47 7.81 -10.16
C HIS A 95 16.18 9.07 -9.66
N GLY A 96 16.63 9.04 -8.41
CA GLY A 96 17.26 10.19 -7.79
C GLY A 96 17.85 9.92 -6.41
N PRO A 97 18.48 10.93 -5.80
CA PRO A 97 19.18 10.77 -4.51
C PRO A 97 18.25 10.40 -3.34
N TRP A 98 16.94 10.56 -3.52
CA TRP A 98 15.95 10.16 -2.53
C TRP A 98 15.89 8.63 -2.37
N GLU A 99 16.27 7.85 -3.38
CA GLU A 99 16.21 6.38 -3.34
C GLU A 99 17.14 5.81 -2.27
N GLU A 100 18.36 6.33 -2.21
CA GLU A 100 19.34 5.96 -1.17
C GLU A 100 18.90 6.46 0.21
N GLN A 101 18.36 7.68 0.27
CA GLN A 101 17.89 8.30 1.52
C GLN A 101 16.75 7.50 2.15
N PHE A 102 15.82 6.99 1.34
CA PHE A 102 14.63 6.26 1.79
C PHE A 102 14.73 4.75 1.62
N GLN A 103 15.88 4.22 1.18
CA GLN A 103 16.10 2.79 0.95
C GLN A 103 14.95 2.15 0.17
N SER A 104 14.51 2.84 -0.88
CA SER A 104 13.37 2.49 -1.73
C SER A 104 13.70 2.85 -3.17
N GLN A 105 13.12 2.17 -4.15
CA GLN A 105 13.38 2.45 -5.56
C GLN A 105 12.12 3.00 -6.24
N ALA A 106 12.28 3.78 -7.31
CA ALA A 106 11.17 4.33 -8.08
C ALA A 106 10.24 3.24 -8.64
N GLU A 107 10.79 2.11 -9.09
CA GLU A 107 10.01 0.98 -9.61
C GLU A 107 9.09 0.37 -8.55
N ASP A 108 9.58 0.25 -7.30
CA ASP A 108 8.77 -0.26 -6.19
C ASP A 108 7.56 0.68 -5.93
N LEU A 109 7.75 1.99 -6.09
CA LEU A 109 6.69 2.97 -5.91
C LEU A 109 5.64 2.91 -7.02
N ASP A 110 6.07 2.71 -8.27
CA ASP A 110 5.18 2.53 -9.42
C ASP A 110 4.37 1.23 -9.29
N ASP A 111 5.01 0.13 -8.88
CA ASP A 111 4.31 -1.14 -8.60
C ASP A 111 3.25 -0.98 -7.51
N ILE A 112 3.59 -0.31 -6.40
CA ILE A 112 2.63 0.03 -5.34
C ILE A 112 1.49 0.86 -5.90
N ALA A 113 1.80 1.90 -6.67
CA ALA A 113 0.80 2.81 -7.21
C ALA A 113 -0.16 2.10 -8.17
N HIS A 114 0.36 1.23 -9.02
CA HIS A 114 -0.44 0.39 -9.88
C HIS A 114 -1.41 -0.51 -9.12
N ASN A 115 -0.95 -1.20 -8.07
CA ASN A 115 -1.81 -2.06 -7.24
C ASN A 115 -2.91 -1.28 -6.52
N VAL A 116 -2.57 -0.10 -5.97
CA VAL A 116 -3.53 0.75 -5.25
C VAL A 116 -4.56 1.35 -6.20
N ILE A 117 -4.15 1.81 -7.39
CA ILE A 117 -5.08 2.36 -8.38
C ILE A 117 -6.02 1.26 -8.88
N ASP A 118 -5.53 0.04 -9.11
CA ASP A 118 -6.38 -1.09 -9.50
C ASP A 118 -7.41 -1.42 -8.41
N LEU A 119 -7.01 -1.38 -7.13
CA LEU A 119 -7.93 -1.52 -5.99
C LEU A 119 -9.02 -0.43 -5.99
N PHE A 120 -8.66 0.82 -6.30
CA PHE A 120 -9.61 1.92 -6.37
C PHE A 120 -10.54 1.82 -7.58
N ILE A 121 -10.05 1.38 -8.74
CA ILE A 121 -10.87 1.10 -9.92
C ILE A 121 -11.92 0.03 -9.58
N GLN A 122 -11.50 -1.11 -9.01
CA GLN A 122 -12.39 -2.19 -8.59
C GLN A 122 -13.45 -1.69 -7.60
N SER A 123 -13.03 -0.90 -6.61
CA SER A 123 -13.93 -0.34 -5.60
C SER A 123 -14.93 0.66 -6.20
N SER A 124 -14.52 1.43 -7.21
CA SER A 124 -15.37 2.42 -7.89
C SER A 124 -16.42 1.80 -8.82
N GLN A 125 -16.08 0.66 -9.46
CA GLN A 125 -16.97 -0.04 -10.38
C GLN A 125 -17.98 -0.94 -9.64
N ASN A 126 -17.68 -1.41 -8.43
CA ASN A 126 -18.58 -2.24 -7.62
C ASN A 126 -18.65 -1.77 -6.15
N PRO A 127 -19.29 -0.61 -5.89
CA PRO A 127 -19.38 -0.06 -4.53
C PRO A 127 -20.28 -0.87 -3.59
N SER A 128 -21.04 -1.83 -4.12
CA SER A 128 -21.96 -2.73 -3.39
C SER A 128 -21.29 -3.95 -2.76
N ALA A 129 -20.00 -4.22 -3.04
CA ALA A 129 -19.25 -5.31 -2.43
C ALA A 129 -18.81 -4.98 -0.99
N ASN A 130 -19.77 -4.82 -0.09
CA ASN A 130 -19.52 -4.71 1.34
C ASN A 130 -19.02 -6.07 1.86
N THR A 131 -17.71 -6.23 2.05
CA THR A 131 -17.10 -7.45 2.60
C THR A 131 -17.26 -7.57 4.12
N SER A 132 -18.22 -6.87 4.72
CA SER A 132 -18.62 -7.16 6.08
C SER A 132 -19.35 -8.51 6.08
N PRO A 133 -18.86 -9.54 6.78
CA PRO A 133 -19.70 -10.70 7.03
C PRO A 133 -20.85 -10.20 7.87
N SER A 134 -22.03 -10.04 7.26
CA SER A 134 -23.27 -10.01 8.01
C SER A 134 -23.33 -11.32 8.75
N THR A 135 -22.93 -11.32 10.02
CA THR A 135 -23.25 -12.40 10.95
C THR A 135 -24.77 -12.58 10.85
N PRO A 136 -25.29 -13.77 10.50
CA PRO A 136 -26.73 -13.98 10.57
C PRO A 136 -27.16 -13.73 12.01
N SER A 137 -27.87 -12.63 12.22
CA SER A 137 -28.42 -12.29 13.53
C SER A 137 -29.40 -13.38 13.91
N SER A 138 -29.17 -13.97 15.09
CA SER A 138 -30.16 -14.76 15.83
C SER A 138 -31.54 -14.10 15.76
N PRO A 139 -32.63 -14.86 15.64
CA PRO A 139 -33.97 -14.32 15.40
C PRO A 139 -34.44 -13.55 16.63
N HIS A 140 -34.28 -12.24 16.60
CA HIS A 140 -34.90 -11.33 17.56
C HIS A 140 -36.05 -10.62 16.85
N PRO A 141 -37.29 -10.73 17.33
CA PRO A 141 -38.40 -9.95 16.81
C PRO A 141 -38.20 -8.50 17.29
N HIS A 142 -38.43 -7.54 16.40
CA HIS A 142 -38.37 -6.08 16.63
C HIS A 142 -37.02 -5.37 16.40
N SER A 143 -36.72 -5.04 15.14
CA SER A 143 -36.28 -3.68 14.77
C SER A 143 -36.21 -3.51 13.26
N SER A 144 -37.26 -2.91 12.70
CA SER A 144 -37.26 -2.31 11.37
C SER A 144 -36.41 -1.03 11.39
N HIS A 145 -35.09 -1.18 11.32
CA HIS A 145 -34.22 -0.08 10.93
C HIS A 145 -33.65 -0.40 9.56
N ASN A 146 -34.35 0.08 8.53
CA ASN A 146 -33.93 0.05 7.14
C ASN A 146 -32.69 0.95 6.99
N ARG A 147 -31.51 0.44 7.39
CA ARG A 147 -30.23 1.06 7.03
C ARG A 147 -30.01 0.78 5.57
N GLN A 148 -30.51 1.66 4.70
CA GLN A 148 -30.00 1.72 3.35
C GLN A 148 -28.47 1.90 3.45
N PRO A 149 -27.67 1.04 2.81
CA PRO A 149 -26.24 1.25 2.75
C PRO A 149 -26.02 2.61 2.08
N GLN A 150 -25.53 3.58 2.83
CA GLN A 150 -25.05 4.84 2.28
C GLN A 150 -23.89 4.46 1.37
N VAL A 151 -24.14 4.45 0.06
CA VAL A 151 -23.11 4.24 -0.96
C VAL A 151 -22.20 5.47 -0.86
N ILE A 152 -21.08 5.35 -0.14
CA ILE A 152 -20.06 6.39 -0.09
C ILE A 152 -19.51 6.49 -1.51
N GLN A 153 -19.97 7.50 -2.25
CA GLN A 153 -19.47 7.74 -3.60
C GLN A 153 -18.00 8.12 -3.50
N SER A 154 -17.15 7.35 -4.17
CA SER A 154 -15.73 7.67 -4.30
C SER A 154 -15.57 9.07 -4.89
N PRO A 155 -14.69 9.93 -4.33
CA PRO A 155 -14.45 11.26 -4.88
C PRO A 155 -13.81 11.21 -6.28
N TRP A 156 -13.25 10.07 -6.70
CA TRP A 156 -12.74 9.85 -8.04
C TRP A 156 -13.70 9.01 -8.88
N LYS A 157 -13.93 9.44 -10.12
CA LYS A 157 -14.65 8.67 -11.12
C LYS A 157 -13.78 7.52 -11.63
N SER A 158 -14.38 6.36 -11.92
CA SER A 158 -13.66 5.21 -12.49
C SER A 158 -12.85 5.59 -13.73
N GLU A 159 -13.43 6.38 -14.63
CA GLU A 159 -12.79 6.88 -15.85
C GLU A 159 -11.55 7.75 -15.59
N GLN A 160 -11.54 8.50 -14.48
CA GLN A 160 -10.37 9.29 -14.11
C GLN A 160 -9.23 8.38 -13.64
N LEU A 161 -9.54 7.34 -12.87
CA LEU A 161 -8.55 6.37 -12.40
C LEU A 161 -8.00 5.51 -13.54
N ILE A 162 -8.85 5.11 -14.48
CA ILE A 162 -8.44 4.38 -15.70
C ILE A 162 -7.50 5.24 -16.54
N ARG A 163 -7.83 6.51 -16.78
CA ARG A 163 -6.96 7.43 -17.53
C ARG A 163 -5.62 7.67 -16.82
N LEU A 164 -5.63 7.81 -15.50
CA LEU A 164 -4.39 7.88 -14.71
C LEU A 164 -3.57 6.59 -14.86
N LYS A 165 -4.21 5.42 -14.80
CA LYS A 165 -3.55 4.12 -14.98
C LYS A 165 -2.89 4.00 -16.36
N ILE A 166 -3.55 4.48 -17.41
CA ILE A 166 -2.99 4.53 -18.77
C ILE A 166 -1.78 5.47 -18.81
N ALA A 167 -1.92 6.70 -18.30
CA ALA A 167 -0.83 7.67 -18.28
C ALA A 167 0.41 7.13 -17.54
N MET A 168 0.22 6.42 -16.43
CA MET A 168 1.33 5.79 -15.71
C MET A 168 2.04 4.70 -16.53
N ARG A 169 1.30 3.90 -17.31
CA ARG A 169 1.90 2.85 -18.17
C ARG A 169 2.77 3.43 -19.28
N GLU A 170 2.50 4.66 -19.71
CA GLU A 170 3.30 5.35 -20.73
C GLU A 170 4.65 5.83 -20.19
N THR A 171 4.73 6.08 -18.88
CA THR A 171 5.95 6.55 -18.20
C THR A 171 6.60 5.48 -17.33
N GLU A 172 6.15 4.23 -17.46
CA GLU A 172 6.54 3.12 -16.58
C GLU A 172 8.04 2.81 -16.71
N LEU A 173 8.70 2.66 -15.56
CA LEU A 173 10.09 2.27 -15.48
C LEU A 173 10.27 0.79 -15.83
N PRO A 174 11.39 0.39 -16.48
CA PRO A 174 11.62 -1.01 -16.81
C PRO A 174 11.69 -1.87 -15.53
N PRO A 175 11.09 -3.07 -15.52
CA PRO A 175 11.09 -3.93 -14.35
C PRO A 175 12.49 -4.19 -13.81
N ARG A 176 12.65 -3.99 -12.50
CA ARG A 176 13.93 -4.20 -11.81
C ARG A 176 14.43 -5.63 -12.03
N LYS A 177 15.67 -5.76 -12.48
CA LYS A 177 16.40 -7.04 -12.49
C LYS A 177 16.68 -7.44 -11.04
N ARG A 178 15.85 -8.32 -10.47
CA ARG A 178 16.09 -8.91 -9.16
C ARG A 178 17.34 -9.78 -9.24
N GLN A 179 18.37 -9.45 -8.47
CA GLN A 179 19.51 -10.35 -8.32
C GLN A 179 18.99 -11.64 -7.67
N PRO A 180 19.27 -12.82 -8.25
CA PRO A 180 18.89 -14.08 -7.61
C PRO A 180 19.55 -14.14 -6.23
N LEU A 181 18.78 -14.50 -5.21
CA LEU A 181 19.28 -14.79 -3.87
C LEU A 181 20.16 -16.05 -3.93
N GLY A 182 21.41 -15.90 -4.37
CA GLY A 182 22.37 -17.00 -4.50
C GLY A 182 22.09 -17.97 -5.66
N THR A 183 22.99 -18.94 -5.81
CA THR A 183 22.98 -19.99 -6.85
C THR A 183 21.93 -21.08 -6.63
N SER A 184 21.16 -20.99 -5.55
CA SER A 184 20.12 -21.94 -5.19
C SER A 184 18.76 -21.26 -5.32
N ASP A 185 18.00 -21.68 -6.32
CA ASP A 185 16.62 -21.28 -6.53
C ASP A 185 15.82 -21.41 -5.21
N PRO A 186 15.29 -20.31 -4.63
CA PRO A 186 14.53 -20.36 -3.39
C PRO A 186 13.25 -21.18 -3.52
N SER A 187 12.77 -21.47 -4.75
CA SER A 187 11.65 -22.38 -4.98
C SER A 187 12.02 -23.86 -4.78
N ALA A 188 13.31 -24.22 -4.80
CA ALA A 188 13.78 -25.56 -4.49
C ALA A 188 13.60 -25.94 -3.00
N LEU A 189 13.44 -24.93 -2.12
CA LEU A 189 13.06 -25.11 -0.71
C LEU A 189 11.55 -25.35 -0.52
N TYR A 190 10.73 -25.08 -1.53
CA TYR A 190 9.29 -25.29 -1.52
C TYR A 190 8.93 -26.44 -2.46
N LYS A 191 9.41 -27.66 -2.17
CA LYS A 191 8.83 -28.84 -2.81
C LYS A 191 7.40 -29.00 -2.34
N ALA A 192 6.48 -29.36 -3.25
CA ALA A 192 5.06 -29.54 -2.96
C ALA A 192 4.79 -30.56 -1.83
N GLU A 193 5.78 -31.40 -1.53
CA GLU A 193 5.79 -32.39 -0.44
C GLU A 193 5.82 -31.72 0.96
N ASP A 194 6.51 -30.58 1.09
CA ASP A 194 6.68 -29.83 2.35
C ASP A 194 5.48 -28.96 2.73
N ALA A 195 4.57 -28.67 1.78
CA ALA A 195 3.29 -28.04 2.10
C ALA A 195 2.43 -28.90 3.03
N SER A 196 2.67 -30.23 3.07
CA SER A 196 2.03 -31.18 3.99
C SER A 196 2.70 -31.28 5.38
N LEU A 197 3.85 -30.63 5.56
CA LEU A 197 4.68 -30.66 6.77
C LEU A 197 4.58 -29.40 7.62
N VAL A 198 3.99 -28.32 7.08
CA VAL A 198 3.64 -27.12 7.86
C VAL A 198 2.55 -27.47 8.88
N GLY A 199 2.95 -27.89 10.08
CA GLY A 199 2.06 -28.25 11.18
C GLY A 199 2.28 -29.65 11.76
N LYS A 200 3.24 -30.43 11.26
CA LYS A 200 3.67 -31.67 11.92
C LYS A 200 4.77 -31.36 12.92
N ASN A 201 4.45 -31.50 14.20
CA ASN A 201 5.32 -31.18 15.33
C ASN A 201 6.42 -32.25 15.52
N GLU A 202 7.23 -32.51 14.50
CA GLU A 202 8.36 -33.44 14.61
C GLU A 202 9.66 -32.66 14.82
N GLY A 203 9.87 -32.21 16.06
CA GLY A 203 11.14 -31.65 16.53
C GLY A 203 11.22 -30.12 16.63
N THR A 204 12.29 -29.64 17.25
CA THR A 204 12.58 -28.21 17.43
C THR A 204 12.93 -27.57 16.08
N VAL A 205 11.96 -26.89 15.46
CA VAL A 205 12.19 -26.05 14.28
C VAL A 205 13.02 -24.84 14.69
N ARG A 206 14.24 -24.72 14.15
CA ARG A 206 15.11 -23.54 14.34
C ARG A 206 15.01 -22.63 13.11
N PHE A 207 14.49 -21.43 13.31
CA PHE A 207 14.50 -20.39 12.28
C PHE A 207 15.84 -19.65 12.34
N LEU A 208 16.69 -19.82 11.33
CA LEU A 208 17.92 -19.06 11.14
C LEU A 208 17.65 -17.96 10.12
N PHE A 209 17.87 -16.71 10.53
CA PHE A 209 17.67 -15.52 9.68
C PHE A 209 19.00 -14.93 9.17
N ALA A 210 20.07 -15.72 9.18
CA ALA A 210 21.38 -15.33 8.66
C ALA A 210 21.79 -16.28 7.52
N PRO A 211 22.43 -15.77 6.45
CA PRO A 211 23.07 -16.62 5.46
C PRO A 211 24.05 -17.57 6.16
N PRO A 212 24.10 -18.86 5.80
CA PRO A 212 25.08 -19.77 6.37
C PRO A 212 26.49 -19.28 6.01
N GLY A 213 27.28 -18.89 7.02
CA GLY A 213 28.70 -18.51 6.84
C GLY A 213 29.05 -17.03 7.03
N VAL A 214 28.24 -16.27 7.78
CA VAL A 214 28.64 -14.94 8.33
C VAL A 214 29.12 -15.09 9.77
#